data_AF-A0A7J8W0F9-F1
#
_entry.id   AF-A0A7J8W0F9-F1
#
_cell.length_a   1.000
_cell.length_b   1.000
_cell.length_c   1.000
_cell.angle_alpha   90.00
_cell.angle_beta   90.00
_cell.angle_gamma   90.00
#
_symmetry.space_group_name_H-M   'P 1'
#
loop_
_entity.id
_entity.type
_entity.pdbx_description
1 polymer ?
#
loop_
_entity_poly.entity_id
_entity_poly.type
_entity_poly.pdbx_seq_one_letter_code
_entity_poly.pdbx_strand_id
1 'polypeptide(L)'
;STIIFKVPHRLREVNEKAYEPNVISIGPYHYRKPHLARMEEFKKRWFKKFVEKPHLGIDQFREAIRPLEEKIHNCYEQPLPLDYKYENLDKEKFVDMMVYDGCFVVQLILAGHLYDFSELGRHISAEIFQDLLLLE
;
A
#
# COMPACT_ATOMS: atom_id res chain seq x y z
N SER A 1 3.34 19.81 8.87
CA SER A 1 3.26 18.69 7.92
C SER A 1 3.69 17.43 8.65
N THR A 2 3.09 16.28 8.33
CA THR A 2 3.59 14.98 8.78
C THR A 2 4.55 14.47 7.71
N ILE A 3 5.75 14.04 8.09
CA ILE A 3 6.71 13.44 7.17
C ILE A 3 6.81 11.95 7.51
N ILE A 4 6.72 11.12 6.48
CA ILE A 4 6.94 9.68 6.50
C ILE A 4 8.37 9.48 6.02
N PHE A 5 9.23 8.99 6.92
CA PHE A 5 10.64 8.80 6.65
C PHE A 5 10.89 7.37 6.19
N LYS A 6 11.79 7.23 5.23
CA LYS A 6 12.33 5.90 4.94
C LYS A 6 13.25 5.50 6.08
N VAL A 7 13.29 4.21 6.40
CA VAL A 7 14.20 3.68 7.41
C VAL A 7 15.64 4.07 7.03
N PRO A 8 16.37 4.76 7.94
CA PRO A 8 17.74 5.18 7.68
C PRO A 8 18.63 4.00 7.29
N HIS A 9 19.50 4.20 6.29
CA HIS A 9 20.40 3.17 5.76
C HIS A 9 21.17 2.44 6.85
N ARG A 10 21.68 3.17 7.85
CA ARG A 10 22.45 2.59 8.96
C ARG A 10 21.66 1.58 9.80
N LEU A 11 20.35 1.78 9.98
CA LEU A 11 19.51 0.81 10.68
C LEU A 11 19.23 -0.40 9.81
N ARG A 12 18.99 -0.17 8.51
CA ARG A 12 18.77 -1.25 7.54
C ARG A 12 19.99 -2.14 7.35
N GLU A 13 21.20 -1.59 7.43
CA GLU A 13 22.46 -2.38 7.40
C GLU A 13 22.59 -3.35 8.58
N VAL A 14 22.02 -3.03 9.74
CA VAL A 14 22.06 -3.91 10.92
C VAL A 14 21.15 -5.12 10.72
N ASN A 15 19.95 -4.91 10.16
CA ASN A 15 19.02 -5.98 9.87
C ASN A 15 18.08 -5.61 8.72
N GLU A 16 18.49 -5.90 7.48
CA GLU A 16 17.71 -5.56 6.29
C GLU A 16 16.32 -6.22 6.31
N LYS A 17 16.26 -7.48 6.77
CA LYS A 17 15.01 -8.26 6.83
C LYS A 17 13.99 -7.70 7.81
N ALA A 18 14.41 -6.91 8.81
CA ALA A 18 13.48 -6.27 9.73
C ALA A 18 12.73 -5.10 9.11
N TYR A 19 13.21 -4.57 7.98
CA TYR A 19 12.65 -3.41 7.29
C TYR A 19 12.27 -3.72 5.84
N GLU A 20 12.22 -5.01 5.50
CA GLU A 20 11.76 -5.48 4.21
C GLU A 20 10.42 -6.18 4.41
N PRO A 21 9.33 -5.72 3.76
CA PRO A 21 8.07 -6.41 3.82
C PRO A 21 8.18 -7.83 3.29
N ASN A 22 7.54 -8.76 3.99
CA ASN A 22 7.57 -10.18 3.69
C ASN A 22 6.58 -10.53 2.58
N VAL A 23 5.35 -10.00 2.68
CA VAL A 23 4.23 -10.37 1.80
C VAL A 23 3.56 -9.16 1.17
N ILE A 24 3.40 -8.04 1.87
CA ILE A 24 2.60 -6.89 1.38
C ILE A 24 3.33 -5.55 1.56
N SER A 25 3.34 -4.72 0.52
CA SER A 25 3.75 -3.32 0.61
C SER A 25 2.53 -2.44 0.89
N ILE A 26 2.70 -1.41 1.71
CA ILE A 26 1.78 -0.29 1.82
C ILE A 26 2.58 0.98 1.56
N GLY A 27 2.15 1.78 0.60
CA GLY A 27 2.86 2.98 0.19
C GLY A 27 4.01 2.73 -0.80
N PRO A 28 4.74 3.80 -1.16
CA PRO A 28 5.60 3.84 -2.33
C PRO A 28 6.98 3.20 -2.18
N TYR A 29 7.54 3.05 -0.96
CA TYR A 29 8.94 2.61 -0.82
C TYR A 29 9.20 1.17 -1.22
N HIS A 30 8.21 0.29 -1.06
CA HIS A 30 8.32 -1.14 -1.39
C HIS A 30 7.40 -1.54 -2.56
N TYR A 31 6.74 -0.57 -3.19
CA TYR A 31 5.85 -0.81 -4.30
C TYR A 31 6.56 -1.50 -5.47
N ARG A 32 5.91 -2.51 -6.08
CA ARG A 32 6.39 -3.31 -7.23
C ARG A 32 7.62 -4.19 -7.02
N LYS A 33 8.06 -4.41 -5.78
CA LYS A 33 9.07 -5.45 -5.57
C LYS A 33 8.53 -6.81 -6.05
N PRO A 34 9.31 -7.59 -6.84
CA PRO A 34 8.79 -8.80 -7.48
C PRO A 34 8.17 -9.81 -6.50
N HIS A 35 8.72 -9.93 -5.29
CA HIS A 35 8.20 -10.86 -4.28
C HIS A 35 6.86 -10.41 -3.66
N LEU A 36 6.51 -9.12 -3.76
CA LEU A 36 5.26 -8.54 -3.23
C LEU A 36 4.13 -8.49 -4.29
N ALA A 37 4.44 -8.73 -5.57
CA ALA A 37 3.50 -8.58 -6.67
C ALA A 37 2.21 -9.41 -6.51
N ARG A 38 2.32 -10.59 -5.89
CA ARG A 38 1.15 -11.44 -5.61
C ARG A 38 0.15 -10.74 -4.68
N MET A 39 0.62 -10.02 -3.67
CA MET A 39 -0.25 -9.32 -2.72
C MET A 39 -0.78 -8.00 -3.29
N GLU A 40 -0.07 -7.38 -4.24
CA GLU A 40 -0.64 -6.28 -5.04
C GLU A 40 -1.90 -6.72 -5.81
N GLU A 41 -1.85 -7.89 -6.45
CA GLU A 41 -3.02 -8.46 -7.13
C GLU A 41 -4.12 -8.88 -6.16
N PHE A 42 -3.74 -9.33 -4.96
CA PHE A 42 -4.70 -9.62 -3.90
C PHE A 42 -5.46 -8.35 -3.46
N LYS A 43 -4.78 -7.23 -3.23
CA LYS A 43 -5.39 -5.93 -2.91
C LYS A 43 -6.42 -5.52 -3.97
N LYS A 44 -6.09 -5.68 -5.26
CA LYS A 44 -7.02 -5.38 -6.37
C LYS A 44 -8.27 -6.26 -6.35
N ARG A 45 -8.11 -7.57 -6.12
CA ARG A 45 -9.22 -8.52 -6.02
C ARG A 45 -10.13 -8.19 -4.84
N TRP A 46 -9.54 -7.81 -3.70
CA TRP A 46 -10.27 -7.39 -2.51
C TRP A 46 -11.03 -6.10 -2.73
N PHE A 47 -10.36 -5.08 -3.29
CA PHE A 47 -11.02 -3.85 -3.71
C PHE A 47 -12.24 -4.15 -4.60
N LYS A 48 -12.10 -5.03 -5.61
CA LYS A 48 -13.23 -5.41 -6.47
C LYS A 48 -14.42 -5.96 -5.69
N LYS A 49 -14.18 -6.85 -4.70
CA LYS A 49 -15.24 -7.37 -3.82
C LYS A 49 -15.85 -6.27 -2.95
N PHE A 50 -15.03 -5.35 -2.44
CA PHE A 50 -15.47 -4.25 -1.59
C PHE A 50 -16.41 -3.26 -2.31
N VAL A 51 -16.14 -2.97 -3.57
CA VAL A 51 -16.92 -2.01 -4.37
C VAL A 51 -18.08 -2.62 -5.14
N GLU A 52 -18.20 -3.96 -5.15
CA GLU A 52 -19.24 -4.68 -5.89
C GLU A 52 -20.66 -4.33 -5.42
N LYS A 53 -20.91 -4.41 -4.11
CA LYS A 53 -22.21 -4.12 -3.51
C LYS A 53 -22.64 -2.64 -3.65
N PRO A 54 -21.77 -1.65 -3.41
CA PRO A 54 -22.14 -0.24 -3.62
C PRO A 54 -22.13 0.18 -5.10
N HIS A 55 -21.81 -0.72 -6.04
CA HIS A 55 -21.69 -0.44 -7.47
C HIS A 55 -20.74 0.72 -7.80
N LEU A 56 -19.62 0.80 -7.07
CA LEU A 56 -18.57 1.78 -7.31
C LEU A 56 -17.46 1.19 -8.18
N GLY A 57 -16.80 2.04 -8.95
CA GLY A 57 -15.60 1.72 -9.72
C GLY A 57 -14.36 2.35 -9.10
N ILE A 58 -13.19 2.05 -9.66
CA ILE A 58 -11.94 2.68 -9.23
C ILE A 58 -11.91 4.19 -9.52
N ASP A 59 -12.59 4.63 -10.57
CA ASP A 59 -12.53 6.02 -11.01
C ASP A 59 -13.12 6.98 -9.98
N GLN A 60 -14.18 6.60 -9.27
CA GLN A 60 -14.73 7.40 -8.17
C GLN A 60 -13.72 7.59 -7.02
N PHE A 61 -12.93 6.55 -6.73
CA PHE A 61 -11.88 6.64 -5.70
C PHE A 61 -10.70 7.48 -6.20
N ARG A 62 -10.31 7.33 -7.48
CA ARG A 62 -9.28 8.17 -8.10
C ARG A 62 -9.67 9.64 -8.06
N GLU A 63 -10.90 9.98 -8.38
CA GLU A 63 -11.41 11.35 -8.31
C GLU A 63 -11.32 11.94 -6.90
N ALA A 64 -11.52 11.12 -5.85
CA ALA A 64 -11.36 11.55 -4.46
C ALA A 64 -9.89 11.72 -4.05
N ILE A 65 -8.97 10.89 -4.56
CA ILE A 65 -7.56 10.90 -4.16
C ILE A 65 -6.71 11.87 -5.01
N ARG A 66 -7.02 12.07 -6.29
CA ARG A 66 -6.23 12.90 -7.21
C ARG A 66 -5.97 14.33 -6.70
N PRO A 67 -6.94 15.05 -6.08
CA PRO A 67 -6.67 16.38 -5.51
C PRO A 67 -5.70 16.36 -4.32
N LEU A 68 -5.48 15.20 -3.69
CA LEU A 68 -4.59 15.02 -2.55
C LEU A 68 -3.22 14.45 -2.95
N GLU A 69 -3.05 14.02 -4.20
CA GLU A 69 -1.87 13.32 -4.70
C GLU A 69 -0.58 14.03 -4.35
N GLU A 70 -0.43 15.29 -4.76
CA GLU A 70 0.77 16.09 -4.49
C GLU A 70 1.03 16.27 -2.99
N LYS A 71 -0.04 16.46 -2.20
CA LYS A 71 0.08 16.59 -0.74
C LYS A 71 0.58 15.29 -0.11
N ILE A 72 0.05 14.14 -0.53
CA ILE A 72 0.44 12.82 -0.05
C ILE A 72 1.87 12.50 -0.49
N HIS A 73 2.21 12.76 -1.75
CA HIS A 73 3.56 12.60 -2.28
C HIS A 73 4.59 13.38 -1.45
N ASN A 74 4.26 14.63 -1.09
CA ASN A 74 5.13 15.49 -0.28
C ASN A 74 5.15 15.11 1.21
N CYS A 75 4.33 14.15 1.67
CA CYS A 75 4.49 13.57 2.99
C CYS A 75 5.66 12.58 3.04
N TYR A 76 6.09 11.99 1.92
CA TYR A 76 7.19 11.03 1.93
C TYR A 76 8.54 11.71 1.75
N GLU A 77 9.54 11.26 2.52
CA GLU A 77 10.94 11.62 2.30
C GLU A 77 11.39 11.17 0.90
N GLN A 78 11.98 12.11 0.17
CA GLN A 78 12.43 11.92 -1.20
C GLN A 78 13.89 11.44 -1.25
N PRO A 79 14.31 10.69 -2.28
CA PRO A 79 13.52 10.30 -3.47
C PRO A 79 12.67 9.04 -3.24
N LEU A 80 11.52 8.98 -3.92
CA LEU A 80 10.72 7.76 -4.01
C LEU A 80 11.24 6.85 -5.14
N PRO A 81 11.10 5.50 -5.02
CA PRO A 81 11.46 4.57 -6.10
C PRO A 81 10.67 4.79 -7.39
N LEU A 82 9.46 5.32 -7.25
CA LEU A 82 8.66 5.87 -8.34
C LEU A 82 9.15 7.31 -8.52
N ASP A 83 9.97 7.57 -9.53
CA ASP A 83 10.52 8.92 -9.74
C ASP A 83 9.46 9.79 -10.45
N TYR A 84 8.54 10.29 -9.63
CA TYR A 84 7.29 11.00 -9.95
C TYR A 84 7.40 12.28 -10.77
N LYS A 85 8.61 12.76 -11.05
CA LYS A 85 8.82 14.12 -11.54
C LYS A 85 8.50 14.33 -13.02
N TYR A 86 8.37 13.30 -13.85
CA TYR A 86 8.42 13.50 -15.30
C TYR A 86 7.33 12.84 -16.16
N GLU A 87 6.53 11.88 -15.65
CA GLU A 87 5.52 11.19 -16.49
C GLU A 87 4.12 11.11 -15.86
N ASN A 88 3.09 11.52 -16.62
CA ASN A 88 1.68 11.42 -16.22
C ASN A 88 1.25 9.98 -15.88
N LEU A 89 1.88 8.99 -16.52
CA LEU A 89 1.59 7.58 -16.29
C LEU A 89 1.93 7.15 -14.85
N ASP A 90 2.97 7.73 -14.25
CA ASP A 90 3.38 7.38 -12.90
C ASP A 90 2.49 8.00 -11.83
N LYS A 91 1.95 9.20 -12.06
CA LYS A 91 0.93 9.84 -11.20
C LYS A 91 -0.31 8.98 -11.02
N GLU A 92 -0.91 8.50 -12.11
CA GLU A 92 -2.08 7.62 -12.01
C GLU A 92 -1.75 6.29 -11.30
N LYS A 93 -0.53 5.75 -11.50
CA LYS A 93 -0.06 4.58 -10.74
C LYS A 93 0.08 4.88 -9.23
N PHE A 94 0.45 6.09 -8.82
CA PHE A 94 0.45 6.50 -7.40
C PHE A 94 -0.95 6.48 -6.83
N VAL A 95 -1.87 7.11 -7.55
CA VAL A 95 -3.25 7.25 -7.14
C VAL A 95 -3.87 5.87 -7.01
N ASP A 96 -3.61 4.97 -7.96
CA ASP A 96 -4.02 3.56 -7.89
C ASP A 96 -3.48 2.87 -6.65
N MET A 97 -2.18 3.00 -6.39
CA MET A 97 -1.55 2.45 -5.19
C MET A 97 -2.21 2.99 -3.92
N MET A 98 -2.40 4.31 -3.80
CA MET A 98 -3.06 4.93 -2.65
C MET A 98 -4.48 4.44 -2.45
N VAL A 99 -5.25 4.27 -3.53
CA VAL A 99 -6.61 3.74 -3.49
C VAL A 99 -6.61 2.30 -3.00
N TYR A 100 -5.79 1.43 -3.59
CA TYR A 100 -5.75 0.01 -3.22
C TYR A 100 -5.23 -0.20 -1.80
N ASP A 101 -4.19 0.52 -1.40
CA ASP A 101 -3.58 0.42 -0.08
C ASP A 101 -4.50 0.96 1.00
N GLY A 102 -5.08 2.14 0.78
CA GLY A 102 -6.06 2.73 1.70
C GLY A 102 -7.30 1.85 1.86
N CYS A 103 -7.85 1.34 0.75
CA CYS A 103 -8.96 0.41 0.80
C CYS A 103 -8.60 -0.90 1.50
N PHE A 104 -7.38 -1.42 1.30
CA PHE A 104 -6.91 -2.63 1.96
C PHE A 104 -6.82 -2.43 3.48
N VAL A 105 -6.22 -1.33 3.94
CA VAL A 105 -6.11 -1.01 5.38
C VAL A 105 -7.50 -0.84 6.00
N VAL A 106 -8.41 -0.11 5.35
CA VAL A 106 -9.79 0.04 5.83
C VAL A 106 -10.50 -1.32 5.89
N GLN A 107 -10.40 -2.14 4.84
CA GLN A 107 -10.96 -3.48 4.83
C GLN A 107 -10.36 -4.35 5.93
N LEU A 108 -9.06 -4.28 6.19
CA LEU A 108 -8.40 -5.02 7.26
C LEU A 108 -8.92 -4.62 8.65
N ILE A 109 -9.10 -3.33 8.89
CA ILE A 109 -9.67 -2.81 10.15
C ILE A 109 -11.12 -3.29 10.31
N LEU A 110 -11.93 -3.24 9.24
CA LEU A 110 -13.31 -3.72 9.24
C LEU A 110 -13.40 -5.26 9.35
N ALA A 111 -12.44 -5.96 8.75
CA ALA A 111 -12.33 -7.41 8.70
C ALA A 111 -12.06 -8.02 10.07
N GLY A 112 -11.35 -7.31 10.95
CA GLY A 112 -11.25 -7.66 12.37
C GLY A 112 -12.61 -7.85 13.07
N HIS A 113 -13.71 -7.41 12.44
CA HIS A 113 -15.08 -7.64 12.85
C HIS A 113 -15.93 -8.50 11.86
N LEU A 114 -15.53 -8.68 10.59
CA LEU A 114 -16.42 -9.17 9.51
C LEU A 114 -15.80 -10.06 8.41
N TYR A 115 -14.48 -10.14 8.24
CA TYR A 115 -13.86 -10.94 7.16
C TYR A 115 -12.82 -11.91 7.70
N ASP A 116 -12.92 -13.15 7.26
CA ASP A 116 -12.00 -14.21 7.64
C ASP A 116 -10.78 -14.23 6.71
N PHE A 117 -9.63 -13.78 7.21
CA PHE A 117 -8.34 -13.94 6.53
C PHE A 117 -7.84 -15.40 6.53
N SER A 118 -8.59 -16.36 7.10
CA SER A 118 -8.24 -17.79 7.07
C SER A 118 -8.00 -18.33 5.66
N GLU A 119 -8.61 -17.74 4.61
CA GLU A 119 -8.33 -18.09 3.21
C GLU A 119 -6.86 -17.87 2.83
N LEU A 120 -6.16 -16.92 3.48
CA LEU A 120 -4.72 -16.70 3.30
C LEU A 120 -3.88 -17.62 4.20
N GLY A 121 -4.46 -18.23 5.22
CA GLY A 121 -3.76 -19.02 6.23
C GLY A 121 -3.09 -18.18 7.30
N ARG A 122 -3.00 -18.73 8.52
CA ARG A 122 -2.53 -18.03 9.73
C ARG A 122 -1.14 -17.40 9.60
N HIS A 123 -0.23 -18.06 8.86
CA HIS A 123 1.13 -17.55 8.65
C HIS A 123 1.13 -16.24 7.87
N ILE A 124 0.38 -16.19 6.77
CA ILE A 124 0.29 -14.99 5.93
C ILE A 124 -0.41 -13.86 6.68
N SER A 125 -1.44 -14.16 7.49
CA SER A 125 -2.04 -13.13 8.37
C SER A 125 -1.01 -12.50 9.30
N ALA A 126 -0.15 -13.30 9.94
CA ALA A 126 0.88 -12.78 10.85
C ALA A 126 1.91 -11.92 10.11
N GLU A 127 2.33 -12.33 8.91
CA GLU A 127 3.25 -11.56 8.06
C GLU A 127 2.63 -10.22 7.62
N ILE A 128 1.34 -10.18 7.28
CA ILE A 128 0.64 -8.92 6.98
C ILE A 128 0.70 -7.96 8.18
N PHE A 129 0.48 -8.45 9.40
CA PHE A 129 0.57 -7.60 10.59
C PHE A 129 1.99 -7.09 10.83
N GLN A 130 3.02 -7.89 10.55
CA GLN A 130 4.42 -7.45 10.64
C GLN A 130 4.73 -6.38 9.59
N ASP A 131 4.29 -6.58 8.36
CA ASP A 131 4.52 -5.65 7.26
C ASP A 131 3.77 -4.31 7.47
N LEU A 132 2.63 -4.31 8.15
CA LEU A 132 1.92 -3.09 8.53
C LEU A 132 2.62 -2.28 9.62
N LEU A 133 3.62 -2.84 10.30
CA LEU A 133 4.51 -2.05 11.16
C LEU A 133 5.56 -1.30 10.33
N LEU A 134 5.74 -1.68 9.05
CA LEU A 134 6.63 -1.06 8.08
C LEU A 134 5.87 -0.04 7.21
N LEU A 135 4.96 0.74 7.81
CA LEU A 135 4.31 1.89 7.16
C LEU A 135 5.31 3.04 7.01
N GLU A 136 6.41 2.77 6.33
CA GLU A 136 7.26 3.76 5.69
C GLU A 136 6.73 4.05 4.29
#